data_AF-A0A7J2RXG9-F1
#
_entry.id   AF-A0A7J2RXG9-F1
#
_cell.length_a   1.000
_cell.length_b   1.000
_cell.length_c   1.000
_cell.angle_alpha   90.00
_cell.angle_beta   90.00
_cell.angle_gamma   90.00
#
_symmetry.space_group_name_H-M   'P 1'
#
loop_
_entity.id
_entity.type
_entity.pdbx_description
1 polymer ?
#
loop_
_entity_poly.entity_id
_entity_poly.type
_entity_poly.pdbx_seq_one_letter_code
_entity_poly.pdbx_strand_id
1 'polypeptide(L)'
;MERGGYKISDIYQGGYSSLTPPSGNYITAATLGMTTDPRTANILQEVSTKLSSGVKHIEVEAVSPEIFDSIPKQHLKEVNRLSKLTGIDVSLHGPVMNVSGITQQGFSEAEREAMERRVADVLIRSHELNPDGNIPVNFHSAEGFPGSQLLPPSEREEGKKARKLVIVDKETGQFAALEPEVQYRPGAEKLEPEHITPEQKLDINNKTKWDNSISQLIFNKERADEILEDH
;
A
#
# COMPACT_ATOMS: atom_id res chain seq x y z
N MET A 1 20.62 12.84 70.19
CA MET A 1 19.64 13.12 69.11
C MET A 1 20.29 14.08 68.14
N GLU A 2 20.96 13.59 67.10
CA GLU A 2 21.48 14.45 66.04
C GLU A 2 20.40 14.61 64.98
N ARG A 3 19.90 15.85 64.84
CA ARG A 3 18.96 16.24 63.80
C ARG A 3 19.73 16.29 62.47
N GLY A 4 19.57 15.25 61.66
CA GLY A 4 20.10 15.18 60.29
C GLY A 4 19.58 16.33 59.44
N GLY A 5 20.45 17.29 59.17
CA GLY A 5 20.16 18.46 58.33
C GLY A 5 20.28 18.11 56.86
N TYR A 6 19.18 17.69 56.24
CA TYR A 6 19.06 17.75 54.79
C TYR A 6 18.49 19.12 54.42
N LYS A 7 19.32 19.95 53.77
CA LYS A 7 18.84 21.12 53.02
C LYS A 7 18.48 20.64 51.62
N ILE A 8 17.18 20.57 51.31
CA ILE A 8 16.72 20.45 49.92
C ILE A 8 16.92 21.84 49.31
N SER A 9 18.02 22.03 48.57
CA SER A 9 18.31 23.31 47.93
C SER A 9 17.46 23.54 46.68
N ASP A 10 17.12 22.46 45.95
CA ASP A 10 16.42 22.55 44.67
C ASP A 10 15.48 21.36 44.49
N ILE A 11 14.16 21.62 44.57
CA ILE A 11 13.11 20.60 44.40
C ILE A 11 13.00 20.16 42.92
N TYR A 12 13.45 21.01 41.99
CA TYR A 12 13.47 20.74 40.56
C TYR A 12 14.90 20.82 40.05
N GLN A 13 15.49 19.67 39.71
CA GLN A 13 16.88 19.59 39.22
C GLN A 13 17.02 19.87 37.71
N GLY A 14 15.94 20.32 37.06
CA GLY A 14 15.87 20.41 35.61
C GLY A 14 15.63 19.05 34.97
N GLY A 15 14.80 19.02 33.92
CA GLY A 15 14.70 17.87 33.03
C GLY A 15 15.87 17.85 32.05
N TYR A 16 16.13 16.69 31.45
CA TYR A 16 17.13 16.57 30.39
C TYR A 16 16.80 17.51 29.22
N SER A 17 17.82 18.22 28.75
CA SER A 17 17.70 19.05 27.56
C SER A 17 17.46 18.15 26.34
N SER A 18 16.48 18.49 25.51
CA SER A 18 16.28 17.84 24.21
C SER A 18 17.45 18.08 23.25
N LEU A 19 18.32 19.05 23.55
CA LEU A 19 19.57 19.32 22.83
C LEU A 19 20.78 18.55 23.40
N THR A 20 20.62 17.88 24.55
CA THR A 20 21.69 17.13 25.22
C THR A 20 21.12 15.83 25.78
N PRO A 21 20.79 14.87 24.90
CA PRO A 21 20.11 13.65 25.30
C PRO A 21 20.97 12.80 26.25
N PRO A 22 20.37 12.19 27.29
CA PRO A 22 21.09 11.42 28.31
C PRO A 22 21.61 10.06 27.81
N SER A 23 21.14 9.57 26.65
CA SER A 23 21.60 8.32 26.05
C SER A 23 21.37 8.31 24.53
N GLY A 24 22.03 7.39 23.82
CA GLY A 24 21.87 7.22 22.37
C GLY A 24 20.50 6.70 21.91
N ASN A 25 19.65 6.24 22.84
CA ASN A 25 18.29 5.79 22.54
C ASN A 25 17.24 6.91 22.70
N TYR A 26 17.68 8.14 22.98
CA TYR A 26 16.79 9.26 23.17
C TYR A 26 16.42 9.86 21.80
N ILE A 27 15.15 9.80 21.44
CA ILE A 27 14.63 10.45 20.24
C ILE A 27 14.44 11.92 20.56
N THR A 28 15.11 12.81 19.81
CA THR A 28 14.92 14.24 20.00
C THR A 28 13.61 14.67 19.34
N ALA A 29 12.87 15.59 19.95
CA ALA A 29 11.59 16.05 19.39
C ALA A 29 11.73 16.60 17.95
N ALA A 30 12.89 17.15 17.60
CA ALA A 30 13.20 17.63 16.26
C ALA A 30 13.26 16.51 15.19
N THR A 31 13.44 15.24 15.59
CA THR A 31 13.43 14.09 14.67
C THR A 31 12.04 13.50 14.44
N LEU A 32 11.01 14.05 15.09
CA LEU A 32 9.62 13.64 14.91
C LEU A 32 8.91 14.51 13.88
N GLY A 33 8.08 13.87 13.06
CA GLY A 33 7.15 14.54 12.14
C GLY A 33 5.70 14.37 12.57
N MET A 34 4.81 15.16 11.99
CA MET A 34 3.36 15.05 12.16
C MET A 34 2.64 15.06 10.83
N THR A 35 1.49 14.41 10.76
CA THR A 35 0.65 14.35 9.56
C THR A 35 -0.57 15.28 9.71
N THR A 36 -1.07 15.89 8.63
CA THR A 36 -2.35 16.65 8.67
C THR A 36 -3.56 15.70 8.83
N ASP A 37 -4.75 16.18 9.18
CA ASP A 37 -5.94 15.31 9.15
C ASP A 37 -6.33 15.03 7.67
N PRO A 38 -6.46 13.76 7.25
CA PRO A 38 -6.82 13.42 5.87
C PRO A 38 -8.25 13.81 5.46
N ARG A 39 -9.11 14.18 6.42
CA ARG A 39 -10.53 14.47 6.20
C ARG A 39 -10.82 15.95 5.94
N THR A 40 -9.79 16.80 5.92
CA THR A 40 -9.96 18.25 5.75
C THR A 40 -9.16 18.78 4.57
N ALA A 41 -9.79 19.66 3.79
CA ALA A 41 -9.13 20.45 2.77
C ALA A 41 -8.40 21.68 3.34
N ASN A 42 -8.64 22.02 4.62
CA ASN A 42 -8.04 23.18 5.26
C ASN A 42 -6.63 22.88 5.80
N ILE A 43 -5.74 22.50 4.88
CA ILE A 43 -4.36 22.11 5.19
C ILE A 43 -3.55 23.25 5.84
N LEU A 44 -3.91 24.50 5.58
CA LEU A 44 -3.22 25.66 6.16
C LEU A 44 -3.41 25.77 7.66
N GLN A 45 -4.66 25.60 8.10
CA GLN A 45 -4.96 25.60 9.53
C GLN A 45 -4.30 24.40 10.22
N GLU A 46 -4.32 23.22 9.59
CA GLU A 46 -3.69 22.01 10.12
C GLU A 46 -2.18 22.16 10.29
N VAL A 47 -1.48 22.60 9.23
CA VAL A 47 -0.03 22.84 9.27
C VAL A 47 0.31 23.89 10.32
N SER A 48 -0.42 25.02 10.36
CA SER A 48 -0.21 26.09 11.33
C SER A 48 -0.40 25.62 12.78
N THR A 49 -1.45 24.81 13.03
CA THR A 49 -1.70 24.24 14.36
C THR A 49 -0.58 23.30 14.77
N LYS A 50 -0.12 22.43 13.85
CA LYS A 50 0.94 21.44 14.13
C LYS A 50 2.30 22.08 14.33
N LEU A 51 2.60 23.16 13.62
CA LEU A 51 3.80 23.97 13.83
C LEU A 51 3.98 24.45 15.28
N SER A 52 2.88 24.77 15.97
CA SER A 52 2.93 25.23 17.37
C SER A 52 3.51 24.19 18.34
N SER A 53 3.53 22.90 17.96
CA SER A 53 4.13 21.83 18.75
C SER A 53 5.67 21.77 18.68
N GLY A 54 6.29 22.54 17.78
CA GLY A 54 7.75 22.57 17.61
C GLY A 54 8.33 21.47 16.72
N VAL A 55 7.48 20.72 16.00
CA VAL A 55 7.93 19.71 15.02
C VAL A 55 8.65 20.36 13.83
N LYS A 56 9.60 19.61 13.26
CA LYS A 56 10.43 20.07 12.13
C LYS A 56 9.99 19.54 10.77
N HIS A 57 9.14 18.52 10.76
CA HIS A 57 8.60 17.92 9.55
C HIS A 57 7.08 17.80 9.65
N ILE A 58 6.36 18.21 8.61
CA ILE A 58 4.92 18.00 8.50
C ILE A 58 4.59 17.32 7.17
N GLU A 59 3.88 16.20 7.23
CA GLU A 59 3.34 15.54 6.05
C GLU A 59 1.90 16.00 5.81
N VAL A 60 1.64 16.51 4.60
CA VAL A 60 0.29 16.86 4.16
C VAL A 60 -0.42 15.58 3.70
N GLU A 61 -1.47 15.22 4.40
CA GLU A 61 -2.32 14.07 4.12
C GLU A 61 -3.36 14.41 3.05
N ALA A 62 -3.17 13.87 1.85
CA ALA A 62 -4.03 14.02 0.69
C ALA A 62 -4.59 12.67 0.21
N VAL A 63 -4.78 11.72 1.14
CA VAL A 63 -5.17 10.33 0.87
C VAL A 63 -6.50 10.19 0.13
N SER A 64 -7.46 11.11 0.32
CA SER A 64 -8.72 11.13 -0.44
C SER A 64 -8.55 11.97 -1.72
N PRO A 65 -8.78 11.38 -2.90
CA PRO A 65 -8.74 12.12 -4.16
C PRO A 65 -9.68 13.32 -4.19
N GLU A 66 -10.89 13.17 -3.65
CA GLU A 66 -11.93 14.20 -3.64
C GLU A 66 -11.52 15.39 -2.77
N ILE A 67 -10.97 15.11 -1.59
CA ILE A 67 -10.46 16.15 -0.69
C ILE A 67 -9.27 16.84 -1.35
N PHE A 68 -8.32 16.09 -1.89
CA PHE A 68 -7.15 16.68 -2.54
C PHE A 68 -7.55 17.60 -3.70
N ASP A 69 -8.53 17.23 -4.52
CA ASP A 69 -9.04 18.07 -5.61
C ASP A 69 -9.68 19.36 -5.14
N SER A 70 -10.32 19.31 -3.97
CA SER A 70 -10.92 20.50 -3.38
C SER A 70 -9.88 21.48 -2.82
N ILE A 71 -8.64 21.06 -2.58
CA ILE A 71 -7.58 21.92 -2.04
C ILE A 71 -7.11 22.92 -3.12
N PRO A 72 -7.32 24.23 -2.92
CA PRO A 72 -6.85 25.22 -3.87
C PRO A 72 -5.32 25.24 -3.96
N LYS A 73 -4.80 25.46 -5.17
CA LYS A 73 -3.37 25.61 -5.43
C LYS A 73 -2.72 26.67 -4.53
N GLN A 74 -3.46 27.74 -4.21
CA GLN A 74 -3.05 28.81 -3.31
C GLN A 74 -2.75 28.31 -1.90
N HIS A 75 -3.46 27.29 -1.41
CA HIS A 75 -3.20 26.73 -0.08
C HIS A 75 -1.87 26.00 -0.04
N LEU A 76 -1.51 25.24 -1.09
CA LEU A 76 -0.20 24.58 -1.19
C LEU A 76 0.94 25.61 -1.22
N LYS A 77 0.78 26.69 -1.99
CA LYS A 77 1.74 27.81 -2.02
C LYS A 77 1.90 28.50 -0.68
N GLU A 78 0.81 28.64 0.07
CA GLU A 78 0.84 29.27 1.38
C GLU A 78 1.48 28.34 2.44
N VAL A 79 1.31 27.02 2.32
CA VAL A 79 2.08 26.04 3.13
C VAL A 79 3.58 26.18 2.85
N ASN A 80 3.99 26.32 1.59
CA ASN A 80 5.38 26.59 1.23
C ASN A 80 5.90 27.92 1.83
N ARG A 81 5.09 28.99 1.79
CA ARG A 81 5.48 30.25 2.42
C ARG A 81 5.69 30.09 3.92
N LEU A 82 4.81 29.34 4.57
CA LEU A 82 4.86 29.05 5.99
C LEU A 82 6.06 28.16 6.35
N SER A 83 6.39 27.15 5.52
CA SER A 83 7.55 26.29 5.71
C SER A 83 8.85 27.09 5.62
N LYS A 84 8.98 27.98 4.61
CA LYS A 84 10.13 28.90 4.47
C LYS A 84 10.25 29.87 5.66
N LEU A 85 9.12 30.38 6.19
CA LEU A 85 9.13 31.31 7.31
C LEU A 85 9.54 30.63 8.64
N THR A 86 9.15 29.38 8.83
CA THR A 86 9.33 28.65 10.10
C THR A 86 10.52 27.69 10.08
N GLY A 87 11.10 27.43 8.90
CA GLY A 87 12.19 26.50 8.72
C GLY A 87 11.79 25.06 9.01
N ILE A 88 10.60 24.66 8.57
CA ILE A 88 10.17 23.26 8.59
C ILE A 88 10.24 22.64 7.20
N ASP A 89 10.38 21.32 7.17
CA ASP A 89 10.25 20.51 5.97
C ASP A 89 8.80 20.01 5.81
N VAL A 90 8.41 19.80 4.55
CA VAL A 90 7.07 19.33 4.20
C VAL A 90 7.17 18.15 3.22
N SER A 91 6.36 17.11 3.44
CA SER A 91 6.12 16.03 2.48
C SER A 91 4.64 15.97 2.10
N LEU A 92 4.32 15.21 1.06
CA LEU A 92 2.94 14.93 0.67
C LEU A 92 2.68 13.42 0.74
N HIS A 93 1.64 13.04 1.46
CA HIS A 93 1.03 11.74 1.33
C HIS A 93 -0.08 11.85 0.28
N GLY A 94 0.20 11.37 -0.93
CA GLY A 94 -0.70 11.44 -2.07
C GLY A 94 -1.95 10.56 -1.92
N PRO A 95 -2.92 10.70 -2.84
CA PRO A 95 -4.15 9.96 -2.76
C PRO A 95 -3.94 8.44 -2.89
N VAL A 96 -4.77 7.69 -2.18
CA VAL A 96 -4.82 6.24 -2.23
C VAL A 96 -5.51 5.84 -3.54
N MET A 97 -4.79 5.14 -4.41
CA MET A 97 -5.28 4.79 -5.74
C MET A 97 -4.63 3.53 -6.30
N ASN A 98 -5.30 2.90 -7.24
CA ASN A 98 -4.76 1.79 -7.99
C ASN A 98 -4.12 2.29 -9.28
N VAL A 99 -2.79 2.22 -9.40
CA VAL A 99 -2.07 2.71 -10.59
C VAL A 99 -1.80 1.64 -11.64
N SER A 100 -2.19 0.39 -11.38
CA SER A 100 -1.82 -0.74 -12.24
C SER A 100 -2.75 -0.95 -13.44
N GLY A 101 -3.91 -0.29 -13.46
CA GLY A 101 -4.96 -0.49 -14.49
C GLY A 101 -5.76 -1.77 -14.35
N ILE A 102 -5.44 -2.62 -13.38
CA ILE A 102 -6.27 -3.77 -13.05
C ILE A 102 -7.53 -3.29 -12.35
N THR A 103 -8.67 -3.83 -12.76
CA THR A 103 -9.98 -3.60 -12.13
C THR A 103 -10.57 -4.93 -11.65
N GLN A 104 -11.75 -4.91 -11.02
CA GLN A 104 -12.48 -6.14 -10.70
C GLN A 104 -12.82 -6.97 -11.94
N GLN A 105 -12.91 -6.34 -13.11
CA GLN A 105 -13.23 -6.97 -14.39
C GLN A 105 -11.99 -7.45 -15.16
N GLY A 106 -10.78 -7.20 -14.65
CA GLY A 106 -9.52 -7.51 -15.29
C GLY A 106 -8.72 -6.25 -15.65
N PHE A 107 -7.68 -6.41 -16.47
CA PHE A 107 -6.81 -5.31 -16.88
C PHE A 107 -7.50 -4.36 -17.87
N SER A 108 -7.36 -3.06 -17.62
CA SER A 108 -7.83 -1.99 -18.49
C SER A 108 -6.71 -0.98 -18.73
N GLU A 109 -6.26 -0.89 -19.97
CA GLU A 109 -5.24 0.07 -20.39
C GLU A 109 -5.73 1.52 -20.22
N ALA A 110 -7.00 1.78 -20.51
CA ALA A 110 -7.60 3.10 -20.33
C ALA A 110 -7.61 3.54 -18.85
N GLU A 111 -7.86 2.60 -17.94
CA GLU A 111 -7.80 2.86 -16.50
C GLU A 111 -6.36 3.13 -16.04
N ARG A 112 -5.39 2.33 -16.53
CA ARG A 112 -3.97 2.55 -16.27
C ARG A 112 -3.55 3.97 -16.65
N GLU A 113 -3.84 4.39 -17.88
CA GLU A 113 -3.50 5.73 -18.36
C GLU A 113 -4.19 6.84 -17.55
N ALA A 114 -5.46 6.65 -17.18
CA ALA A 114 -6.18 7.63 -16.37
C ALA A 114 -5.52 7.81 -14.99
N MET A 115 -5.12 6.70 -14.35
CA MET A 115 -4.46 6.72 -13.05
C MET A 115 -3.03 7.25 -13.12
N GLU A 116 -2.28 6.97 -14.19
CA GLU A 116 -0.96 7.58 -14.42
C GLU A 116 -1.04 9.10 -14.58
N ARG A 117 -2.03 9.59 -15.36
CA ARG A 117 -2.29 11.03 -15.47
C ARG A 117 -2.65 11.64 -14.11
N ARG A 118 -3.36 10.89 -13.26
CA ARG A 118 -3.71 11.32 -11.90
C ARG A 118 -2.48 11.44 -11.00
N VAL A 119 -1.60 10.45 -11.01
CA VAL A 119 -0.32 10.51 -10.27
C VAL A 119 0.51 11.70 -10.76
N ALA A 120 0.58 11.92 -12.07
CA ALA A 120 1.29 13.07 -12.64
C ALA A 120 0.72 14.41 -12.16
N ASP A 121 -0.62 14.57 -12.14
CA ASP A 121 -1.27 15.77 -11.59
C ASP A 121 -0.92 15.99 -10.11
N VAL A 122 -0.94 14.92 -9.29
CA VAL A 122 -0.57 15.02 -7.88
C VAL A 122 0.88 15.47 -7.72
N LEU A 123 1.81 14.91 -8.49
CA LEU A 123 3.23 15.31 -8.46
C LEU A 123 3.44 16.76 -8.93
N ILE A 124 2.72 17.21 -9.96
CA ILE A 124 2.80 18.58 -10.44
C ILE A 124 2.24 19.55 -9.39
N ARG A 125 1.14 19.18 -8.73
CA ARG A 125 0.54 20.01 -7.68
C ARG A 125 1.38 20.01 -6.41
N SER A 126 1.99 18.88 -6.04
CA SER A 126 2.86 18.78 -4.87
C SER A 126 4.09 19.68 -4.99
N HIS A 127 4.57 19.94 -6.21
CA HIS A 127 5.65 20.89 -6.47
C HIS A 127 5.37 22.29 -5.92
N GLU A 128 4.11 22.68 -5.75
CA GLU A 128 3.74 23.97 -5.16
C GLU A 128 4.08 24.09 -3.67
N LEU A 129 4.24 22.96 -2.98
CA LEU A 129 4.69 22.90 -1.57
C LEU A 129 6.18 23.25 -1.43
N ASN A 130 6.99 23.05 -2.48
CA ASN A 130 8.36 23.51 -2.53
C ASN A 130 8.88 23.54 -4.00
N PRO A 131 8.70 24.65 -4.73
CA PRO A 131 9.10 24.74 -6.14
C PRO A 131 10.61 24.72 -6.37
N ASP A 132 11.39 25.16 -5.38
CA ASP A 132 12.84 25.29 -5.49
C ASP A 132 13.59 24.06 -4.94
N GLY A 133 12.87 23.16 -4.29
CA GLY A 133 13.41 22.00 -3.60
C GLY A 133 12.80 20.68 -4.08
N ASN A 134 13.19 19.60 -3.43
CA ASN A 134 12.62 18.29 -3.66
C ASN A 134 11.89 17.86 -2.39
N ILE A 135 10.62 17.49 -2.52
CA ILE A 135 9.82 16.97 -1.40
C ILE A 135 9.53 15.49 -1.63
N PRO A 136 9.52 14.66 -0.57
CA PRO A 136 8.99 13.32 -0.66
C PRO A 136 7.50 13.35 -0.98
N VAL A 137 7.08 12.54 -1.95
CA VAL A 137 5.67 12.29 -2.25
C VAL A 137 5.43 10.79 -2.17
N ASN A 138 4.65 10.37 -1.18
CA ASN A 138 4.34 8.97 -0.91
C ASN A 138 2.96 8.62 -1.47
N PHE A 139 2.80 7.40 -1.99
CA PHE A 139 1.51 6.91 -2.51
C PHE A 139 1.24 5.49 -2.03
N HIS A 140 -0.03 5.20 -1.79
CA HIS A 140 -0.53 3.82 -1.80
C HIS A 140 -1.00 3.50 -3.22
N SER A 141 -0.16 2.79 -3.97
CA SER A 141 -0.34 2.53 -5.42
C SER A 141 -1.10 1.25 -5.76
N ALA A 142 -1.39 0.43 -4.75
CA ALA A 142 -2.02 -0.88 -4.87
C ALA A 142 -3.34 -0.94 -4.09
N GLU A 143 -4.10 0.15 -4.07
CA GLU A 143 -5.40 0.15 -3.40
C GLU A 143 -6.37 -0.86 -4.01
N GLY A 144 -7.11 -1.56 -3.15
CA GLY A 144 -8.10 -2.55 -3.57
C GLY A 144 -7.52 -3.88 -4.07
N PHE A 145 -6.20 -4.07 -4.06
CA PHE A 145 -5.61 -5.38 -4.38
C PHE A 145 -5.59 -6.30 -3.17
N PRO A 146 -6.25 -7.47 -3.24
CA PRO A 146 -6.00 -8.51 -2.27
C PRO A 146 -4.55 -8.99 -2.45
N GLY A 147 -3.72 -8.82 -1.43
CA GLY A 147 -2.39 -9.40 -1.38
C GLY A 147 -2.42 -10.91 -1.09
N SER A 148 -1.39 -11.62 -1.53
CA SER A 148 -1.18 -13.00 -1.09
C SER A 148 -0.85 -13.03 0.41
N GLN A 149 -1.41 -13.99 1.13
CA GLN A 149 -1.14 -14.19 2.55
C GLN A 149 -0.16 -15.33 2.73
N LEU A 150 1.02 -15.03 3.25
CA LEU A 150 2.04 -16.03 3.57
C LEU A 150 1.75 -16.67 4.91
N LEU A 151 2.15 -17.93 5.07
CA LEU A 151 2.17 -18.59 6.37
C LEU A 151 3.21 -17.93 7.30
N PRO A 152 3.07 -18.06 8.63
CA PRO A 152 4.12 -17.67 9.57
C PRO A 152 5.46 -18.36 9.23
N PRO A 153 6.62 -17.73 9.48
CA PRO A 153 7.92 -18.33 9.16
C PRO A 153 8.12 -19.74 9.74
N SER A 154 7.53 -20.03 10.90
CA SER A 154 7.58 -21.34 11.56
C SER A 154 6.79 -22.45 10.85
N GLU A 155 5.83 -22.10 9.98
CA GLU A 155 4.93 -23.03 9.29
C GLU A 155 5.22 -23.14 7.79
N ARG A 156 6.25 -22.43 7.30
CA ARG A 156 6.63 -22.46 5.88
C ARG A 156 7.48 -23.69 5.60
N GLU A 157 7.00 -24.53 4.69
CA GLU A 157 7.73 -25.69 4.17
C GLU A 157 7.98 -25.53 2.67
N GLU A 158 8.87 -26.36 2.11
CA GLU A 158 9.08 -26.40 0.68
C GLU A 158 7.78 -26.85 -0.02
N GLY A 159 7.25 -26.02 -0.93
CA GLY A 159 5.96 -26.26 -1.58
C GLY A 159 4.71 -25.81 -0.81
N LYS A 160 4.85 -25.31 0.43
CA LYS A 160 3.72 -24.83 1.24
C LYS A 160 4.08 -23.50 1.92
N LYS A 161 3.85 -22.39 1.20
CA LYS A 161 4.31 -21.07 1.63
C LYS A 161 3.16 -20.08 1.82
N ALA A 162 2.05 -20.25 1.10
CA ALA A 162 0.91 -19.35 1.16
C ALA A 162 -0.32 -19.99 1.84
N ARG A 163 -0.99 -19.19 2.68
CA ARG A 163 -2.36 -19.47 3.15
C ARG A 163 -3.39 -19.06 2.11
N LYS A 164 -3.11 -17.99 1.38
CA LYS A 164 -3.95 -17.49 0.28
C LYS A 164 -3.03 -16.98 -0.81
N LEU A 165 -3.17 -17.53 -2.01
CA LEU A 165 -2.39 -17.10 -3.16
C LEU A 165 -3.31 -16.33 -4.11
N VAL A 166 -2.99 -15.06 -4.34
CA VAL A 166 -3.66 -14.26 -5.37
C VAL A 166 -2.89 -14.42 -6.66
N ILE A 167 -3.57 -14.89 -7.70
CA ILE A 167 -2.99 -15.18 -9.01
C ILE A 167 -3.58 -14.23 -10.05
N VAL A 168 -2.78 -13.95 -11.08
CA VAL A 168 -3.17 -13.14 -12.23
C VAL A 168 -3.03 -13.98 -13.49
N ASP A 169 -4.11 -14.06 -14.25
CA ASP A 169 -4.08 -14.61 -15.59
C ASP A 169 -3.34 -13.62 -16.52
N LYS A 170 -2.25 -14.07 -17.15
CA LYS A 170 -1.36 -13.19 -17.93
C LYS A 170 -1.99 -12.69 -19.23
N GLU A 171 -2.96 -13.40 -19.78
CA GLU A 171 -3.59 -13.05 -21.06
C GLU A 171 -4.76 -12.10 -20.84
N THR A 172 -5.54 -12.33 -19.80
CA THR A 172 -6.77 -11.58 -19.53
C THR A 172 -6.62 -10.52 -18.44
N GLY A 173 -5.56 -10.60 -17.63
CA GLY A 173 -5.39 -9.77 -16.44
C GLY A 173 -6.43 -10.04 -15.35
N GLN A 174 -7.15 -11.16 -15.40
CA GLN A 174 -8.14 -11.53 -14.39
C GLN A 174 -7.48 -12.09 -13.13
N PHE A 175 -8.12 -11.81 -11.98
CA PHE A 175 -7.65 -12.24 -10.67
C PHE A 175 -8.44 -13.44 -10.18
N ALA A 176 -7.73 -14.35 -9.53
CA ALA A 176 -8.36 -15.37 -8.71
C ALA A 176 -7.59 -15.49 -7.40
N ALA A 177 -8.32 -15.76 -6.33
CA ALA A 177 -7.72 -16.13 -5.05
C ALA A 177 -7.83 -17.64 -4.87
N LEU A 178 -6.69 -18.28 -4.63
CA LEU A 178 -6.60 -19.69 -4.32
C LEU A 178 -6.41 -19.85 -2.81
N GLU A 179 -7.37 -20.52 -2.19
CA GLU A 179 -7.35 -20.90 -0.78
C GLU A 179 -7.23 -22.42 -0.66
N PRO A 180 -6.59 -22.92 0.42
CA PRO A 180 -6.42 -24.35 0.64
C PRO A 180 -7.78 -25.06 0.71
N GLU A 181 -7.83 -26.28 0.21
CA GLU A 181 -9.04 -27.09 0.17
C GLU A 181 -8.76 -28.50 0.62
N VAL A 182 -9.76 -29.10 1.27
CA VAL A 182 -9.75 -30.52 1.59
C VAL A 182 -10.66 -31.21 0.58
N GLN A 183 -10.09 -32.07 -0.25
CA GLN A 183 -10.82 -32.86 -1.24
C GLN A 183 -10.90 -34.32 -0.80
N TYR A 184 -11.97 -34.99 -1.20
CA TYR A 184 -12.15 -36.43 -1.02
C TYR A 184 -12.28 -37.08 -2.40
N ARG A 185 -11.43 -38.06 -2.70
CA ARG A 185 -11.48 -38.75 -4.00
C ARG A 185 -12.55 -39.83 -4.01
N PRO A 186 -13.54 -39.79 -4.92
CA PRO A 186 -14.49 -40.87 -5.09
C PRO A 186 -13.78 -42.14 -5.61
N GLY A 187 -14.07 -43.31 -5.01
CA GLY A 187 -13.56 -44.61 -5.47
C GLY A 187 -12.40 -45.21 -4.66
N ALA A 188 -11.91 -44.52 -3.63
CA ALA A 188 -11.00 -45.12 -2.66
C ALA A 188 -11.78 -45.98 -1.64
N GLU A 189 -11.23 -47.14 -1.24
CA GLU A 189 -11.82 -48.01 -0.20
C GLU A 189 -11.99 -47.27 1.16
N LYS A 190 -11.26 -46.17 1.37
CA LYS A 190 -11.42 -45.22 2.47
C LYS A 190 -11.40 -43.79 1.94
N LEU A 191 -12.33 -42.97 2.43
CA LEU A 191 -12.35 -41.53 2.20
C LEU A 191 -11.22 -40.87 3.01
N GLU A 192 -10.01 -40.86 2.46
CA GLU A 192 -8.90 -40.12 3.06
C GLU A 192 -8.94 -38.65 2.60
N PRO A 193 -8.88 -37.68 3.54
CA PRO A 193 -8.86 -36.26 3.19
C PRO A 193 -7.54 -35.89 2.53
N GLU A 194 -7.61 -35.38 1.30
CA GLU A 194 -6.45 -34.81 0.61
C GLU A 194 -6.42 -33.30 0.83
N HIS A 195 -5.36 -32.81 1.48
CA HIS A 195 -5.14 -31.38 1.68
C HIS A 195 -4.42 -30.79 0.47
N ILE A 196 -5.12 -29.99 -0.32
CA ILE A 196 -4.58 -29.30 -1.48
C ILE A 196 -4.17 -27.89 -1.09
N THR A 197 -2.89 -27.59 -1.26
CA THR A 197 -2.31 -26.26 -1.06
C THR A 197 -2.70 -25.29 -2.19
N PRO A 198 -2.68 -23.95 -1.96
CA PRO A 198 -2.89 -22.97 -3.02
C PRO A 198 -1.94 -23.16 -4.23
N GLU A 199 -0.69 -23.54 -3.98
CA GLU A 199 0.32 -23.79 -5.01
C GLU A 199 -0.03 -25.03 -5.87
N GLN A 200 -0.48 -26.13 -5.25
CA GLN A 200 -0.98 -27.30 -5.98
C GLN A 200 -2.24 -26.98 -6.79
N LYS A 201 -3.16 -26.18 -6.24
CA LYS A 201 -4.33 -25.69 -6.98
C LYS A 201 -3.95 -24.88 -8.22
N LEU A 202 -2.92 -24.04 -8.12
CA LEU A 202 -2.45 -23.27 -9.27
C LEU A 202 -1.97 -24.21 -10.40
N ASP A 203 -1.19 -25.23 -10.05
CA ASP A 203 -0.71 -26.21 -11.04
C ASP A 203 -1.87 -27.00 -11.69
N ILE A 204 -2.83 -27.46 -10.88
CA ILE A 204 -4.05 -28.13 -11.37
C ILE A 204 -4.85 -27.22 -12.29
N ASN A 205 -5.04 -25.96 -11.92
CA ASN A 205 -5.78 -24.98 -12.72
C ASN A 205 -5.09 -24.72 -14.06
N ASN A 206 -3.77 -24.58 -14.08
CA ASN A 206 -3.01 -24.36 -15.30
C ASN A 206 -3.09 -25.57 -16.24
N LYS A 207 -2.92 -26.79 -15.70
CA LYS A 207 -3.05 -28.04 -16.48
C LYS A 207 -4.45 -28.21 -17.05
N THR A 208 -5.47 -28.05 -16.21
CA THR A 208 -6.88 -28.13 -16.62
C THR A 208 -7.21 -27.11 -17.71
N LYS A 209 -6.74 -25.86 -17.58
CA LYS A 209 -6.92 -24.84 -18.61
C LYS A 209 -6.27 -25.26 -19.93
N TRP A 210 -5.02 -25.71 -19.89
CA TRP A 210 -4.30 -26.19 -21.07
C TRP A 210 -5.02 -27.36 -21.76
N ASP A 211 -5.39 -28.39 -21.00
CA ASP A 211 -6.05 -29.57 -21.54
C ASP A 211 -7.40 -29.22 -22.19
N ASN A 212 -8.21 -28.37 -21.55
CA ASN A 212 -9.47 -27.89 -22.12
C ASN A 212 -9.26 -27.12 -23.43
N SER A 213 -8.23 -26.27 -23.51
CA SER A 213 -7.89 -25.55 -24.74
C SER A 213 -7.49 -26.51 -25.86
N ILE A 214 -6.71 -27.55 -25.56
CA ILE A 214 -6.32 -28.58 -26.54
C ILE A 214 -7.53 -29.41 -26.99
N SER A 215 -8.39 -29.86 -26.07
CA SER A 215 -9.59 -30.62 -26.41
C SER A 215 -10.53 -29.84 -27.32
N GLN A 216 -10.72 -28.53 -27.09
CA GLN A 216 -11.53 -27.68 -27.95
C GLN A 216 -10.94 -27.55 -29.37
N LEU A 217 -9.62 -27.44 -29.48
CA LEU A 217 -8.93 -27.41 -30.78
C LEU A 217 -9.08 -28.74 -31.54
N ILE A 218 -8.95 -29.88 -30.84
CA ILE A 218 -9.12 -31.21 -31.43
C ILE A 218 -10.55 -31.39 -31.96
N PHE A 219 -11.56 -31.08 -31.14
CA PHE A 219 -12.96 -31.18 -31.54
C PHE A 219 -13.28 -30.32 -32.78
N ASN A 220 -12.78 -29.09 -32.81
CA ASN A 220 -12.97 -28.20 -33.97
C ASN A 220 -12.25 -28.71 -35.23
N LYS A 221 -11.08 -29.33 -35.07
CA LYS A 221 -10.34 -29.95 -36.17
C LYS A 221 -11.10 -31.15 -36.72
N GLU A 222 -11.51 -32.10 -35.88
CA GLU A 222 -12.26 -33.28 -36.30
C GLU A 222 -13.51 -32.89 -37.11
N ARG A 223 -14.24 -31.88 -36.63
CA ARG A 223 -15.43 -31.36 -37.33
C ARG A 223 -15.11 -30.67 -38.66
N ALA A 224 -13.96 -30.00 -38.76
CA ALA A 224 -13.53 -29.40 -40.02
C ALA A 224 -13.11 -30.47 -41.04
N ASP A 225 -12.40 -31.49 -40.58
CA ASP A 225 -11.98 -32.63 -41.40
C ASP A 225 -13.21 -33.38 -41.94
N GLU A 226 -14.23 -33.64 -41.11
CA GLU A 226 -15.52 -34.22 -41.54
C GLU A 226 -16.20 -33.40 -42.65
N ILE A 227 -16.27 -32.07 -42.50
CA ILE A 227 -16.91 -31.18 -43.50
C ILE A 227 -16.13 -31.15 -44.82
N LEU A 228 -14.80 -31.25 -44.76
CA LEU A 228 -13.94 -31.23 -45.94
C LEU A 228 -13.92 -32.58 -46.67
N GLU A 229 -14.18 -33.70 -45.98
CA GLU A 229 -14.31 -35.03 -46.61
C GLU A 229 -15.68 -35.24 -47.28
N ASP A 230 -16.73 -34.55 -46.81
CA ASP A 230 -18.08 -34.59 -47.39
C ASP A 230 -18.26 -33.72 -48.66
N HIS A 231 -17.20 -33.08 -49.16
CA HIS A 231 -17.16 -32.25 -50.37
C HIS A 231 -16.15 -32.76 -51.42
#